data_AF-A0A534JUR8-F1
#
_entry.id   AF-A0A534JUR8-F1
#
_cell.length_a   1.000
_cell.length_b   1.000
_cell.length_c   1.000
_cell.angle_alpha   90.00
_cell.angle_beta   90.00
_cell.angle_gamma   90.00
#
_symmetry.space_group_name_H-M   'P 1'
#
loop_
_entity.id
_entity.type
_entity.pdbx_description
1 polymer ?
#
loop_
_entity_poly.entity_id
_entity_poly.type
_entity_poly.pdbx_seq_one_letter_code
_entity_poly.pdbx_strand_id
1 'polypeptide(L)'
;MESAPSEWAYANNARITAFFLLLAILLIGIGFLAAVGFGPDAALAGGALLALAVFVLVFSILVFVPRLVQRGAVSFSVYSRRSIDEAEHAVRAVIEASGLKARVERPRSRARSPPRIVIAEGIPARFRIEATRHAAASDPGEWTEIIESLPKREEAEAHALRVKIAERLSAVTSREE
;
A
#
# COMPACT_ATOMS: atom_id res chain seq x y z
N MET A 1 -8.38 -12.83 -24.47
CA MET A 1 -8.87 -11.67 -23.70
C MET A 1 -7.61 -10.89 -23.36
N GLU A 2 -7.34 -9.78 -24.07
CA GLU A 2 -6.08 -9.04 -23.95
C GLU A 2 -5.82 -8.72 -22.47
N SER A 3 -4.72 -9.24 -21.92
CA SER A 3 -4.26 -8.84 -20.61
C SER A 3 -3.82 -7.38 -20.71
N ALA A 4 -4.67 -6.48 -20.23
CA ALA A 4 -4.28 -5.09 -20.09
C ALA A 4 -2.92 -5.07 -19.36
N PRO A 5 -1.91 -4.31 -19.86
CA PRO A 5 -0.63 -4.20 -19.18
C PRO A 5 -0.93 -3.83 -17.74
N SER A 6 -0.41 -4.63 -16.80
CA SER A 6 -0.78 -4.57 -15.40
C SER A 6 -0.46 -3.18 -14.84
N GLU A 7 -1.46 -2.31 -14.84
CA GLU A 7 -1.33 -0.92 -14.46
C GLU A 7 -1.09 -0.86 -12.95
N TRP A 8 -0.03 -0.16 -12.56
CA TRP A 8 0.31 -0.04 -11.15
C TRP A 8 -0.70 0.86 -10.45
N ALA A 9 -1.44 0.31 -9.49
CA ALA A 9 -2.36 1.07 -8.67
C ALA A 9 -1.59 1.95 -7.68
N TYR A 10 -1.78 3.27 -7.80
CA TYR A 10 -1.18 4.26 -6.90
C TYR A 10 -2.03 4.47 -5.64
N ALA A 11 -1.36 4.57 -4.49
CA ALA A 11 -1.97 5.01 -3.24
C ALA A 11 -1.06 5.98 -2.48
N ASN A 12 -1.61 7.14 -2.10
CA ASN A 12 -0.96 8.07 -1.19
C ASN A 12 -1.43 7.83 0.24
N ASN A 13 -0.82 6.85 0.90
CA ASN A 13 -1.19 6.44 2.25
C ASN A 13 -1.05 7.59 3.26
N ALA A 14 -0.03 8.47 3.10
CA ALA A 14 0.15 9.63 3.96
C ALA A 14 -1.00 10.63 3.85
N ARG A 15 -1.43 10.95 2.63
CA ARG A 15 -2.56 11.86 2.40
C ARG A 15 -3.88 11.27 2.92
N ILE A 16 -4.11 9.98 2.71
CA ILE A 16 -5.29 9.29 3.24
C ILE A 16 -5.29 9.36 4.77
N THR A 17 -4.17 9.00 5.41
CA THR A 17 -4.01 9.06 6.88
C THR A 17 -4.27 10.47 7.41
N ALA A 18 -3.64 11.48 6.79
CA ALA A 18 -3.79 12.87 7.19
C ALA A 18 -5.25 13.37 7.06
N PHE A 19 -5.94 12.98 5.99
CA PHE A 19 -7.34 13.33 5.78
C PHE A 19 -8.23 12.83 6.93
N PHE A 20 -8.11 11.55 7.28
CA PHE A 20 -8.93 10.97 8.35
C PHE A 20 -8.58 11.51 9.75
N LEU A 21 -7.29 11.77 10.02
CA LEU A 21 -6.88 12.41 11.27
C LEU A 21 -7.40 13.84 11.37
N LEU A 22 -7.34 14.62 10.28
CA LEU A 22 -7.87 15.97 10.24
C LEU A 22 -9.39 15.99 10.44
N LEU A 23 -10.10 15.03 9.81
CA LEU A 23 -11.53 14.85 10.03
C LEU A 23 -11.85 14.56 11.50
N ALA A 24 -11.09 13.67 12.15
CA ALA A 24 -11.27 13.38 13.58
C ALA A 24 -11.04 14.63 14.44
N ILE A 25 -9.97 15.38 14.20
CA ILE A 25 -9.66 16.62 14.94
C ILE A 25 -10.78 17.65 14.77
N LEU A 26 -11.30 17.81 13.55
CA LEU A 26 -12.40 18.73 13.26
C LEU A 26 -13.68 18.34 13.99
N LEU A 27 -14.03 17.05 14.00
CA LEU A 27 -15.18 16.54 14.74
C LEU A 27 -15.02 16.72 16.27
N ILE A 28 -13.81 16.53 16.81
CA ILE A 28 -13.49 16.81 18.22
C ILE A 28 -13.73 18.30 18.51
N GLY A 29 -13.18 19.18 17.69
CA GLY A 29 -13.31 20.63 17.86
C GLY A 29 -14.76 21.09 17.83
N ILE A 30 -15.55 20.62 16.86
CA ILE A 30 -16.98 20.96 16.75
C ILE A 30 -17.77 20.39 17.94
N GLY A 31 -17.56 19.12 18.29
CA GLY A 31 -18.24 18.48 19.42
C GLY A 31 -17.94 19.18 20.75
N PHE A 32 -16.69 19.58 20.96
CA PHE A 32 -16.26 20.34 22.14
C PHE A 32 -16.89 21.73 22.19
N LEU A 33 -16.85 22.48 21.08
CA LEU A 33 -17.48 23.80 20.98
C LEU A 33 -18.99 23.73 21.19
N ALA A 34 -19.65 22.69 20.69
CA ALA A 34 -21.08 22.48 20.88
C ALA A 34 -21.42 22.25 22.36
N ALA A 35 -20.68 21.37 23.03
CA ALA A 35 -20.91 21.05 24.45
C ALA A 35 -20.62 22.25 25.37
N VAL A 36 -19.58 23.04 25.08
CA VAL A 36 -19.20 24.21 25.88
C VAL A 36 -20.09 25.42 25.59
N GLY A 37 -20.39 25.68 24.31
CA GLY A 37 -21.09 26.89 23.88
C GLY A 37 -22.60 26.87 24.09
N PHE A 38 -23.22 25.69 24.03
CA PHE A 38 -24.68 25.52 24.12
C PHE A 38 -25.13 24.74 25.37
N GLY A 39 -24.17 24.27 26.19
CA GLY A 39 -24.47 23.67 27.48
C GLY A 39 -25.33 22.40 27.39
N PRO A 40 -26.24 22.16 28.37
CA PRO A 40 -27.01 20.92 28.47
C PRO A 40 -27.86 20.61 27.23
N ASP A 41 -28.36 21.65 26.55
CA ASP A 41 -29.27 21.51 25.41
C ASP A 41 -28.58 20.87 24.19
N ALA A 42 -27.25 21.02 24.09
CA ALA A 42 -26.44 20.38 23.05
C ALA A 42 -25.64 19.19 23.57
N ALA A 43 -25.78 18.79 24.84
CA ALA A 43 -24.94 17.76 25.45
C ALA A 43 -25.04 16.40 24.73
N LEU A 44 -26.25 16.03 24.28
CA LEU A 44 -26.45 14.79 23.52
C LEU A 44 -25.82 14.84 22.13
N ALA A 45 -26.01 15.93 21.39
CA ALA A 45 -25.45 16.10 20.04
C ALA A 45 -23.92 16.24 20.09
N GLY A 46 -23.40 17.04 21.03
CA GLY A 46 -21.97 17.19 21.28
C GLY A 46 -21.33 15.87 21.73
N GLY A 47 -21.98 15.13 22.63
CA GLY A 47 -21.53 13.81 23.06
C GLY A 47 -21.49 12.80 21.92
N ALA A 48 -22.50 12.77 21.05
CA ALA A 48 -22.53 11.91 19.87
C ALA A 48 -21.41 12.28 18.87
N LEU A 49 -21.18 13.57 18.63
CA LEU A 49 -20.08 14.04 17.77
C LEU A 49 -18.72 13.65 18.34
N LEU A 50 -18.51 13.81 19.64
CA LEU A 50 -17.27 13.42 20.31
C LEU A 50 -17.05 11.90 20.23
N ALA A 51 -18.10 11.10 20.45
CA ALA A 51 -18.02 9.64 20.31
C ALA A 51 -17.65 9.22 18.88
N LEU A 52 -18.27 9.84 17.87
CA LEU A 52 -17.94 9.61 16.47
C LEU A 52 -16.49 10.02 16.18
N ALA A 53 -16.04 11.16 16.72
CA ALA A 53 -14.69 11.65 16.53
C ALA A 53 -13.64 10.71 17.12
N VAL A 54 -13.88 10.19 18.33
CA VAL A 54 -13.02 9.18 18.97
C VAL A 54 -13.01 7.90 18.15
N PHE A 55 -14.16 7.44 17.66
CA PHE A 55 -14.22 6.27 16.78
C PHE A 55 -13.39 6.49 15.52
N VAL A 56 -13.56 7.61 14.81
CA VAL A 56 -12.79 7.92 13.60
C VAL A 56 -11.30 8.01 13.92
N LEU A 57 -10.91 8.62 15.04
CA LEU A 57 -9.51 8.72 15.46
C LEU A 57 -8.89 7.32 15.68
N VAL A 58 -9.55 6.49 16.49
CA VAL A 58 -9.07 5.13 16.79
C VAL A 58 -9.05 4.27 15.53
N PHE A 59 -10.10 4.32 14.71
CA PHE A 59 -10.15 3.66 13.42
C PHE A 59 -8.97 4.09 12.53
N SER A 60 -8.70 5.39 12.47
CA SER A 60 -7.61 5.94 11.65
C SER A 60 -6.25 5.43 12.10
N ILE A 61 -6.01 5.39 13.41
CA ILE A 61 -4.78 4.89 13.99
C ILE A 61 -4.64 3.40 13.69
N LEU A 62 -5.67 2.60 13.96
CA LEU A 62 -5.61 1.14 13.82
C LEU A 62 -5.50 0.69 12.36
N VAL A 63 -6.09 1.42 11.42
CA VAL A 63 -6.11 1.02 10.00
C VAL A 63 -4.97 1.66 9.20
N PHE A 64 -4.76 2.97 9.34
CA PHE A 64 -3.85 3.69 8.45
C PHE A 64 -2.41 3.73 8.95
N VAL A 65 -2.15 3.72 10.26
CA VAL A 65 -0.76 3.71 10.77
C VAL A 65 -0.03 2.41 10.39
N PRO A 66 -0.59 1.20 10.59
CA PRO A 66 0.06 -0.03 10.13
C PRO A 66 0.28 -0.03 8.62
N ARG A 67 -0.71 0.47 7.85
CA ARG A 67 -0.59 0.58 6.40
C ARG A 67 0.56 1.51 5.99
N LEU A 68 0.73 2.64 6.67
CA LEU A 68 1.80 3.60 6.40
C LEU A 68 3.18 3.04 6.78
N VAL A 69 3.28 2.26 7.85
CA VAL A 69 4.51 1.56 8.25
C VAL A 69 4.86 0.46 7.24
N GLN A 70 3.88 -0.29 6.76
CA GLN A 70 4.10 -1.43 5.86
C GLN A 70 4.31 -1.03 4.40
N ARG A 71 3.55 -0.04 3.90
CA ARG A 71 3.53 0.38 2.49
C ARG A 71 4.22 1.72 2.24
N GLY A 72 4.68 2.43 3.27
CA GLY A 72 5.26 3.76 3.15
C GLY A 72 4.22 4.86 2.91
N ALA A 73 4.71 6.10 2.78
CA ALA A 73 3.86 7.27 2.55
C ALA A 73 3.16 7.23 1.19
N VAL A 74 3.87 6.73 0.18
CA VAL A 74 3.38 6.51 -1.17
C VAL A 74 3.66 5.06 -1.53
N SER A 75 2.69 4.38 -2.14
CA SER A 75 2.86 3.03 -2.64
C SER A 75 2.27 2.85 -4.03
N PHE A 76 2.91 2.00 -4.82
CA PHE A 76 2.37 1.49 -6.07
C PHE A 76 2.22 -0.02 -5.93
N SER A 77 1.11 -0.59 -6.39
CA SER A 77 0.92 -2.04 -6.35
C SER A 77 0.49 -2.60 -7.70
N VAL A 78 1.05 -3.73 -8.08
CA VAL A 78 0.65 -4.48 -9.27
C VAL A 78 0.37 -5.94 -8.88
N TYR A 79 -0.59 -6.55 -9.56
CA TYR A 79 -0.98 -7.94 -9.34
C TYR A 79 -0.44 -8.80 -10.49
N SER A 80 0.12 -9.96 -10.14
CA SER A 80 0.65 -10.93 -11.09
C SER A 80 0.13 -12.33 -10.77
N ARG A 81 -0.03 -13.15 -11.80
CA ARG A 81 -0.34 -14.59 -11.67
C ARG A 81 0.87 -15.45 -11.31
N ARG A 82 2.06 -14.87 -11.33
CA ARG A 82 3.30 -15.55 -10.99
C ARG A 82 3.34 -15.97 -9.53
N SER A 83 4.08 -17.03 -9.25
CA SER A 83 4.41 -17.41 -7.87
C SER A 83 5.24 -16.31 -7.18
N ILE A 84 5.29 -16.32 -5.85
CA ILE A 84 6.12 -15.36 -5.08
C ILE A 84 7.59 -15.45 -5.52
N ASP A 85 8.11 -16.66 -5.76
CA ASP A 85 9.51 -16.88 -6.11
C ASP A 85 9.82 -16.35 -7.53
N GLU A 86 8.91 -16.54 -8.48
CA GLU A 86 9.04 -15.96 -9.83
C GLU A 86 8.95 -14.45 -9.83
N ALA A 87 8.04 -13.89 -9.03
CA ALA A 87 7.91 -12.44 -8.86
C ALA A 87 9.16 -11.86 -8.19
N GLU A 88 9.69 -12.50 -7.15
CA GLU A 88 10.97 -12.12 -6.50
C GLU A 88 12.10 -12.11 -7.52
N HIS A 89 12.23 -13.18 -8.30
CA HIS A 89 13.26 -13.30 -9.32
C HIS A 89 13.13 -12.22 -10.41
N ALA A 90 11.91 -11.95 -10.89
CA ALA A 90 11.66 -10.93 -11.91
C ALA A 90 12.03 -9.53 -11.40
N VAL A 91 11.60 -9.16 -10.20
CA VAL A 91 11.93 -7.86 -9.58
C VAL A 91 13.44 -7.73 -9.37
N ARG A 92 14.07 -8.77 -8.81
CA ARG A 92 15.52 -8.79 -8.58
C ARG A 92 16.31 -8.63 -9.88
N ALA A 93 15.95 -9.39 -10.91
CA ALA A 93 16.61 -9.35 -12.21
C ALA A 93 16.53 -7.96 -12.86
N VAL A 94 15.40 -7.25 -12.71
CA VAL A 94 15.26 -5.89 -13.25
C VAL A 94 16.12 -4.87 -12.50
N ILE A 95 16.23 -4.99 -11.18
CA ILE A 95 17.10 -4.14 -10.37
C ILE A 95 18.57 -4.36 -10.77
N GLU A 96 19.00 -5.63 -10.83
CA GLU A 96 20.37 -6.00 -11.22
C GLU A 96 20.70 -5.58 -12.66
N ALA A 97 19.78 -5.77 -13.61
CA ALA A 97 19.95 -5.32 -15.00
C ALA A 97 20.00 -3.79 -15.14
N SER A 98 19.52 -3.05 -14.13
CA SER A 98 19.62 -1.59 -14.07
C SER A 98 20.93 -1.12 -13.40
N GLY A 99 21.86 -2.04 -13.12
CA GLY A 99 23.17 -1.72 -12.53
C GLY A 99 23.17 -1.54 -11.01
N LEU A 100 22.06 -1.85 -10.35
CA LEU A 100 21.88 -1.71 -8.91
C LEU A 100 22.07 -3.06 -8.21
N LYS A 101 22.51 -3.02 -6.95
CA LYS A 101 22.52 -4.23 -6.11
C LYS A 101 21.13 -4.46 -5.54
N ALA A 102 20.67 -5.70 -5.62
CA ALA A 102 19.41 -6.11 -5.03
C ALA A 102 19.65 -6.91 -3.74
N ARG A 103 19.03 -6.48 -2.64
CA ARG A 103 19.01 -7.23 -1.37
C ARG A 103 17.62 -7.78 -1.12
N VAL A 104 17.53 -9.06 -0.76
CA VAL A 104 16.25 -9.69 -0.39
C VAL A 104 16.19 -9.91 1.10
N GLU A 105 15.14 -9.38 1.73
CA GLU A 105 14.77 -9.65 3.11
C GLU A 105 13.57 -10.57 3.18
N ARG A 106 13.56 -11.47 4.18
CA ARG A 106 12.49 -12.44 4.40
C ARG A 106 11.91 -12.19 5.80
N PRO A 107 10.88 -11.35 5.93
CA PRO A 107 10.24 -11.08 7.21
C PRO A 107 9.72 -12.38 7.83
N ARG A 108 9.78 -12.49 9.16
CA ARG A 108 9.15 -13.61 9.87
C ARG A 108 7.64 -13.58 9.60
N SER A 109 7.11 -14.71 9.15
CA SER A 109 5.68 -14.88 8.86
C SER A 109 5.24 -16.31 9.16
N ARG A 110 3.98 -16.47 9.56
CA ARG A 110 3.31 -17.76 9.71
C ARG A 110 2.47 -18.13 8.47
N ALA A 111 2.46 -17.28 7.45
CA ALA A 111 1.74 -17.54 6.21
C ALA A 111 2.36 -18.74 5.46
N ARG A 112 1.51 -19.50 4.76
CA ARG A 112 1.94 -20.62 3.89
C ARG A 112 2.98 -20.16 2.85
N SER A 113 2.74 -18.98 2.28
CA SER A 113 3.61 -18.31 1.31
C SER A 113 4.15 -17.02 1.97
N PRO A 114 5.30 -17.07 2.66
CA PRO A 114 5.81 -15.92 3.43
C PRO A 114 6.24 -14.78 2.50
N PRO A 115 6.02 -13.51 2.91
CA PRO A 115 6.35 -12.36 2.09
C PRO A 115 7.86 -12.22 1.86
N ARG A 116 8.22 -11.50 0.79
CA ARG A 116 9.59 -11.14 0.43
C ARG A 116 9.69 -9.63 0.30
N ILE A 117 10.82 -9.05 0.67
CA ILE A 117 11.08 -7.62 0.44
C ILE A 117 12.37 -7.54 -0.38
N VAL A 118 12.26 -7.09 -1.61
CA VAL A 118 13.40 -6.81 -2.48
C VAL A 118 13.72 -5.32 -2.37
N ILE A 119 14.95 -5.00 -1.98
CA ILE A 119 15.44 -3.65 -1.78
C ILE A 119 16.48 -3.36 -2.85
N ALA A 120 16.29 -2.28 -3.61
CA ALA A 120 17.31 -1.76 -4.52
C ALA A 120 18.27 -0.88 -3.72
N GLU A 121 19.53 -1.30 -3.56
CA GLU A 121 20.53 -0.49 -2.87
C GLU A 121 20.80 0.80 -3.65
N GLY A 122 20.79 1.94 -2.96
CA GLY A 122 20.97 3.26 -3.57
C GLY A 122 19.68 4.00 -3.91
N ILE A 123 18.52 3.32 -3.92
CA ILE A 123 17.21 3.93 -4.17
C ILE A 123 16.32 3.72 -2.94
N PRO A 124 15.51 4.70 -2.52
CA PRO A 124 14.62 4.56 -1.36
C PRO A 124 13.42 3.62 -1.58
N ALA A 125 13.28 3.02 -2.78
CA ALA A 125 12.21 2.11 -3.14
C ALA A 125 12.42 0.71 -2.54
N ARG A 126 11.35 0.14 -2.00
CA ARG A 126 11.30 -1.25 -1.52
C ARG A 126 10.13 -1.97 -2.17
N PHE A 127 10.37 -3.18 -2.66
CA PHE A 127 9.37 -4.01 -3.32
C PHE A 127 8.97 -5.15 -2.39
N ARG A 128 7.80 -5.04 -1.78
CA ARG A 128 7.22 -6.10 -0.96
C ARG A 128 6.38 -7.01 -1.86
N ILE A 129 6.60 -8.31 -1.78
CA ILE A 129 5.96 -9.33 -2.61
C ILE A 129 5.19 -10.26 -1.69
N GLU A 130 3.88 -10.34 -1.88
CA GLU A 130 2.99 -11.09 -1.01
C GLU A 130 1.96 -11.89 -1.80
N ALA A 131 1.64 -13.08 -1.32
CA ALA A 131 0.45 -13.79 -1.78
C ALA A 131 -0.81 -13.06 -1.30
N THR A 132 -1.74 -12.86 -2.21
CA THR A 132 -3.02 -12.21 -1.97
C THR A 132 -4.14 -12.94 -2.70
N ARG A 133 -5.37 -12.72 -2.25
CA ARG A 133 -6.57 -13.04 -3.03
C ARG A 133 -7.04 -11.72 -3.61
N HIS A 134 -6.85 -11.52 -4.91
CA HIS A 134 -7.20 -10.25 -5.53
C HIS A 134 -8.71 -10.04 -5.48
N ALA A 135 -9.18 -9.18 -4.56
CA ALA A 135 -10.61 -8.97 -4.32
C ALA A 135 -11.39 -8.41 -5.52
N ALA A 136 -10.68 -7.83 -6.50
CA ALA A 136 -11.28 -7.23 -7.70
C ALA A 136 -11.28 -8.17 -8.92
N ALA A 137 -10.55 -9.29 -8.89
CA ALA A 137 -10.60 -10.28 -9.96
C ALA A 137 -11.59 -11.39 -9.58
N SER A 138 -12.64 -11.55 -10.38
CA SER A 138 -13.61 -12.65 -10.32
C SER A 138 -13.00 -14.04 -10.56
N ASP A 139 -11.69 -14.10 -10.75
CA ASP A 139 -10.98 -15.26 -11.23
C ASP A 139 -10.36 -16.02 -10.05
N PRO A 140 -10.80 -17.27 -9.79
CA PRO A 140 -10.32 -18.06 -8.67
C PRO A 140 -8.82 -18.36 -8.81
N GLY A 141 -8.03 -17.96 -7.80
CA GLY A 141 -6.60 -18.26 -7.76
C GLY A 141 -5.85 -17.46 -6.71
N GLU A 142 -4.68 -17.96 -6.32
CA GLU A 142 -3.70 -17.19 -5.54
C GLU A 142 -3.00 -16.22 -6.49
N TRP A 143 -3.04 -14.93 -6.14
CA TRP A 143 -2.36 -13.87 -6.86
C TRP A 143 -1.14 -13.42 -6.06
N THR A 144 -0.13 -12.90 -6.74
CA THR A 144 0.99 -12.24 -6.09
C THR A 144 0.85 -10.74 -6.25
N GLU A 145 0.77 -10.00 -5.15
CA GLU A 145 0.86 -8.53 -5.13
C GLU A 145 2.32 -8.12 -4.99
N ILE A 146 2.78 -7.24 -5.89
CA ILE A 146 4.08 -6.59 -5.80
C ILE A 146 3.80 -5.13 -5.44
N ILE A 147 4.25 -4.72 -4.25
CA ILE A 147 4.02 -3.41 -3.67
C ILE A 147 5.35 -2.67 -3.61
N GLU A 148 5.50 -1.66 -4.46
CA GLU A 148 6.54 -0.65 -4.31
C GLU A 148 6.14 0.31 -3.19
N SER A 149 7.02 0.49 -2.22
CA SER A 149 6.85 1.37 -1.06
C SER A 149 7.90 2.47 -1.09
N LEU A 150 7.45 3.73 -0.97
CA LEU A 150 8.29 4.92 -0.97
C LEU A 150 8.07 5.74 0.32
N PRO A 151 9.14 6.28 0.93
CA PRO A 151 9.04 6.95 2.22
C PRO A 151 8.42 8.35 2.16
N LYS A 152 8.44 9.02 0.99
CA LYS A 152 7.96 10.41 0.87
C LYS A 152 7.13 10.64 -0.39
N ARG A 153 7.77 10.57 -1.56
CA ARG A 153 7.19 10.90 -2.85
C ARG A 153 7.76 10.00 -3.94
N GLU A 154 7.12 10.03 -5.11
CA GLU A 154 7.64 9.38 -6.30
C GLU A 154 8.99 9.98 -6.73
N GLU A 155 9.90 9.10 -7.13
CA GLU A 155 11.23 9.44 -7.62
C GLU A 155 11.44 8.83 -9.01
N ALA A 156 12.17 9.53 -9.88
CA ALA A 156 12.32 9.14 -11.28
C ALA A 156 12.97 7.76 -11.45
N GLU A 157 13.96 7.43 -10.63
CA GLU A 157 14.65 6.14 -10.68
C GLU A 157 13.73 4.99 -10.25
N ALA A 158 12.90 5.22 -9.24
CA ALA A 158 11.87 4.29 -8.78
C ALA A 158 10.80 4.05 -9.86
N HIS A 159 10.34 5.13 -10.51
CA HIS A 159 9.44 5.04 -11.67
C HIS A 159 10.05 4.22 -12.82
N ALA A 160 11.33 4.44 -13.15
CA ALA A 160 12.01 3.71 -14.21
C ALA A 160 12.10 2.20 -13.91
N LEU A 161 12.39 1.82 -12.67
CA LEU A 161 12.35 0.41 -12.24
C LEU A 161 10.94 -0.17 -12.38
N ARG A 162 9.92 0.57 -11.95
CA ARG A 162 8.53 0.13 -12.01
C ARG A 162 8.07 -0.20 -13.43
N VAL A 163 8.42 0.65 -14.40
CA VAL A 163 8.12 0.42 -15.83
C VAL A 163 8.79 -0.87 -16.31
N LYS A 164 10.09 -1.04 -16.07
CA LYS A 164 10.83 -2.26 -16.46
C LYS A 164 10.29 -3.52 -15.78
N ILE A 165 9.86 -3.43 -14.52
CA ILE A 165 9.22 -4.53 -13.79
C ILE A 165 7.89 -4.89 -14.48
N ALA A 166 7.05 -3.90 -14.82
CA ALA A 166 5.80 -4.15 -15.52
C ALA A 166 6.03 -4.87 -16.87
N GLU A 167 6.98 -4.39 -17.66
CA GLU A 167 7.38 -5.01 -18.94
C GLU A 167 7.85 -6.45 -18.75
N ARG A 168 8.69 -6.70 -17.74
CA ARG A 168 9.20 -8.05 -17.46
C ARG A 168 8.09 -8.99 -16.99
N LEU A 169 7.11 -8.47 -16.25
CA LEU A 169 5.97 -9.24 -15.77
C LEU A 169 5.02 -9.62 -16.91
N SER A 170 4.80 -8.73 -17.90
CA SER A 170 3.94 -9.00 -19.06
C SER A 170 4.62 -9.87 -20.13
N ALA A 171 5.91 -9.68 -20.39
CA ALA A 171 6.63 -10.34 -21.50
C ALA A 171 6.81 -11.87 -21.38
N VAL A 172 6.56 -12.46 -20.21
CA VAL A 172 6.60 -13.93 -20.06
C VAL A 172 5.20 -14.53 -20.20
N THR A 173 4.16 -13.79 -19.82
CA THR A 173 2.76 -14.22 -20.03
C THR A 173 2.48 -14.40 -21.53
N SER A 174 3.07 -13.56 -22.39
CA SER A 174 2.93 -13.65 -23.85
C SER A 174 3.80 -14.71 -24.54
N ARG A 175 4.64 -15.45 -23.81
CA ARG A 175 5.39 -16.60 -24.36
C ARG A 175 4.74 -17.95 -24.06
N GLU A 176 3.70 -17.97 -23.22
CA GLU A 176 2.96 -19.18 -22.83
C GLU A 176 1.56 -19.26 -23.50
N GLU A 177 1.23 -18.32 -24.38
CA GLU A 177 0.12 -18.38 -25.36
C GLU A 177 0.65 -18.71 -26.76
#